data_AF-A0AAQ3J3F1-F1
#
_entry.id   AF-A0AAQ3J3F1-F1
#
_cell.length_a   1.000
_cell.length_b   1.000
_cell.length_c   1.000
_cell.angle_alpha   90.00
_cell.angle_beta   90.00
_cell.angle_gamma   90.00
#
_symmetry.space_group_name_H-M   'P 1'
#
loop_
_entity.id
_entity.type
_entity.pdbx_description
1 polymer ?
#
loop_
_entity_poly.entity_id
_entity_poly.type
_entity_poly.pdbx_seq_one_letter_code
_entity_poly.pdbx_strand_id
1 'polypeptide(L)'
;MATGLSDAELDYVLGMIEKAPNTELNVMCEHLQIDSRDLLNQLAISVARLFITGGRDFHYCDEVMNIVISDIVDLSLYAEMPEPAFSIYQAFDAGEYWHSGDDREVFPWERWTRPELERILREVGG
;
A
#
# COMPACT_ATOMS: atom_id res chain seq x y z
N MET A 1 10.82 -1.86 -14.24
CA MET A 1 9.71 -2.65 -13.66
C MET A 1 9.84 -2.50 -12.17
N ALA A 2 8.82 -1.96 -11.49
CA ALA A 2 8.86 -1.76 -10.04
C ALA A 2 8.71 -3.12 -9.35
N THR A 3 9.84 -3.75 -9.05
CA THR A 3 9.91 -4.82 -8.07
C THR A 3 9.72 -4.16 -6.71
N GLY A 4 8.74 -4.60 -5.91
CA GLY A 4 8.58 -4.11 -4.53
C GLY A 4 9.88 -4.20 -3.72
N LEU A 5 9.89 -3.60 -2.54
CA LEU A 5 11.03 -3.59 -1.62
C LEU A 5 11.52 -5.02 -1.34
N SER A 6 12.82 -5.21 -1.15
CA SER A 6 13.32 -6.47 -0.61
C SER A 6 12.83 -6.67 0.83
N ASP A 7 12.83 -7.91 1.32
CA ASP A 7 12.33 -8.22 2.67
C ASP A 7 12.99 -7.36 3.76
N ALA A 8 14.31 -7.12 3.67
CA ALA A 8 15.04 -6.30 4.64
C ALA A 8 14.67 -4.80 4.58
N GLU A 9 14.46 -4.27 3.38
CA GLU A 9 14.03 -2.88 3.18
C GLU A 9 12.58 -2.70 3.62
N LEU A 10 11.72 -3.67 3.34
CA LEU A 10 10.33 -3.68 3.77
C LEU A 10 10.22 -3.72 5.29
N ASP A 11 10.94 -4.62 5.96
CA ASP A 11 10.97 -4.69 7.42
C ASP A 11 11.46 -3.38 8.05
N TYR A 12 12.45 -2.72 7.44
CA TYR A 12 12.92 -1.41 7.88
C TYR A 12 11.82 -0.34 7.76
N VAL A 13 11.19 -0.23 6.58
CA VAL A 13 10.15 0.77 6.30
C VAL A 13 8.93 0.56 7.19
N LEU A 14 8.42 -0.68 7.31
CA LEU A 14 7.31 -1.01 8.19
C LEU A 14 7.65 -0.69 9.65
N GLY A 15 8.85 -1.03 10.09
CA GLY A 15 9.31 -0.71 11.45
C GLY A 15 9.49 0.78 11.73
N MET A 16 9.65 1.62 10.70
CA MET A 16 9.64 3.09 10.83
C MET A 16 8.20 3.61 10.93
N ILE A 17 7.31 3.13 10.07
CA ILE A 17 5.88 3.49 10.06
C ILE A 17 5.22 3.16 11.40
N GLU A 18 5.51 1.99 11.98
CA GLU A 18 4.94 1.58 13.28
C GLU A 18 5.40 2.45 14.46
N LYS A 19 6.56 3.12 14.36
CA LYS A 19 7.16 3.88 15.46
C LYS A 19 6.78 5.36 15.48
N ALA A 20 6.29 5.89 14.37
CA ALA A 20 6.04 7.32 14.21
C ALA A 20 4.64 7.57 13.65
N PRO A 21 3.83 8.45 14.29
CA PRO A 21 2.49 8.78 13.79
C PRO A 21 2.53 9.58 12.47
N ASN A 22 3.69 10.14 12.13
CA ASN A 22 3.95 10.75 10.84
C ASN A 22 5.09 9.99 10.18
N THR A 23 4.92 9.69 8.92
CA THR A 23 5.92 9.05 8.06
C THR A 23 7.14 9.94 7.89
N GLU A 24 8.30 9.46 8.34
CA GLU A 24 9.58 10.12 8.08
C GLU A 24 10.08 9.77 6.68
N LEU A 25 9.27 10.08 5.65
CA LEU A 25 9.51 9.65 4.27
C LEU A 25 10.91 10.03 3.77
N ASN A 26 11.35 11.26 4.05
CA ASN A 26 12.68 11.74 3.67
C ASN A 26 13.82 10.90 4.29
N VAL A 27 13.67 10.49 5.56
CA VAL A 27 14.68 9.66 6.25
C VAL A 27 14.76 8.28 5.60
N MET A 28 13.61 7.69 5.26
CA MET A 28 13.55 6.40 4.58
C MET A 28 14.14 6.48 3.17
N CYS A 29 13.79 7.52 2.40
CA CYS A 29 14.35 7.76 1.06
C CYS A 29 15.87 7.92 1.10
N GLU A 30 16.40 8.70 2.04
CA GLU A 30 17.85 8.87 2.23
C GLU A 30 18.53 7.56 2.63
N HIS A 31 17.93 6.77 3.52
CA HIS A 31 18.49 5.49 3.93
C HIS A 31 18.57 4.48 2.76
N LEU A 32 17.50 4.42 1.96
CA LEU A 32 17.34 3.45 0.88
C LEU A 32 17.88 3.93 -0.47
N GLN A 33 18.31 5.20 -0.57
CA GLN A 33 18.78 5.83 -1.81
C GLN A 33 17.77 5.69 -2.95
N ILE A 34 16.50 5.91 -2.63
CA ILE A 34 15.33 5.81 -3.52
C ILE A 34 14.56 7.14 -3.48
N ASP A 35 13.91 7.53 -4.57
CA ASP A 35 13.03 8.70 -4.54
C ASP A 35 11.69 8.40 -3.85
N SER A 36 11.02 9.45 -3.37
CA SER A 36 9.79 9.33 -2.61
C SER A 36 8.64 8.66 -3.38
N ARG A 37 8.55 8.88 -4.70
CA ARG A 37 7.49 8.27 -5.51
C ARG A 37 7.73 6.77 -5.64
N ASP A 38 8.96 6.37 -5.95
CA ASP A 38 9.33 4.97 -6.06
C ASP A 38 9.23 4.24 -4.72
N LEU A 39 9.59 4.88 -3.60
CA LEU A 39 9.41 4.31 -2.27
C LEU A 39 7.94 4.00 -1.97
N LEU A 40 7.05 4.98 -2.16
CA LEU A 40 5.62 4.81 -1.91
C LEU A 40 5.03 3.70 -2.79
N ASN A 41 5.42 3.67 -4.07
CA ASN A 41 4.99 2.62 -5.00
C ASN A 41 5.49 1.24 -4.59
N GLN A 42 6.77 1.10 -4.27
CA GLN A 42 7.37 -0.19 -3.89
C GLN A 42 6.85 -0.69 -2.54
N LEU A 43 6.62 0.21 -1.58
CA LEU A 43 5.96 -0.10 -0.31
C LEU A 43 4.55 -0.62 -0.55
N ALA A 44 3.71 0.11 -1.30
CA ALA A 44 2.33 -0.28 -1.57
C ALA A 44 2.23 -1.63 -2.27
N ILE A 45 3.10 -1.89 -3.28
CA ILE A 45 3.21 -3.20 -3.94
C ILE A 45 3.54 -4.31 -2.94
N SER A 46 4.46 -4.04 -2.00
CA SER A 46 4.90 -5.01 -1.01
C SER A 46 3.80 -5.31 0.01
N VAL A 47 3.08 -4.28 0.48
CA VAL A 47 1.91 -4.40 1.36
C VAL A 47 0.79 -5.20 0.68
N ALA A 48 0.48 -4.90 -0.58
CA ALA A 48 -0.50 -5.66 -1.34
C ALA A 48 -0.10 -7.15 -1.47
N ARG A 49 1.18 -7.45 -1.70
CA ARG A 49 1.68 -8.84 -1.74
C ARG A 49 1.56 -9.54 -0.39
N LEU A 50 1.86 -8.85 0.72
CA LEU A 50 1.68 -9.41 2.07
C LEU A 50 0.23 -9.81 2.32
N PHE A 51 -0.74 -8.98 1.95
CA PHE A 51 -2.16 -9.31 2.09
C PHE A 51 -2.58 -10.49 1.19
N ILE A 52 -2.22 -10.46 -0.10
CA ILE A 52 -2.60 -11.51 -1.05
C ILE A 52 -2.05 -12.87 -0.64
N THR A 53 -0.81 -12.91 -0.15
CA THR A 53 -0.14 -14.16 0.26
C THR A 53 -0.46 -14.58 1.70
N GLY A 54 -1.20 -13.77 2.45
CA GLY A 54 -1.52 -14.03 3.87
C GLY A 54 -0.34 -13.83 4.83
N GLY A 55 0.71 -13.12 4.41
CA GLY A 55 1.83 -12.74 5.29
C GLY A 55 1.45 -11.70 6.37
N ARG A 56 0.41 -10.91 6.10
CA ARG A 56 -0.27 -10.01 7.05
C ARG A 56 -1.77 -10.01 6.77
N ASP A 57 -2.58 -9.65 7.77
CA ASP A 57 -4.03 -9.55 7.62
C ASP A 57 -4.45 -8.22 6.97
N PHE A 58 -5.75 -8.11 6.65
CA PHE A 58 -6.32 -6.91 6.05
C PHE A 58 -6.07 -5.67 6.89
N HIS A 59 -6.34 -5.73 8.20
CA HIS A 59 -6.28 -4.57 9.09
C HIS A 59 -4.87 -3.99 9.21
N TYR A 60 -3.85 -4.85 9.30
CA TYR A 60 -2.46 -4.40 9.30
C TYR A 60 -2.10 -3.69 7.99
N CYS A 61 -2.43 -4.31 6.85
CA CYS A 61 -2.09 -3.75 5.55
C CYS A 61 -2.85 -2.44 5.28
N ASP A 62 -4.13 -2.39 5.66
CA ASP A 62 -4.97 -1.21 5.58
C ASP A 62 -4.42 -0.06 6.45
N GLU A 63 -4.05 -0.34 7.70
CA GLU A 63 -3.45 0.65 8.60
C GLU A 63 -2.18 1.27 7.99
N VAL A 64 -1.29 0.44 7.42
CA VAL A 64 -0.08 0.94 6.73
C VAL A 64 -0.45 1.86 5.57
N MET A 65 -1.42 1.48 4.73
CA MET A 65 -1.86 2.30 3.60
C MET A 65 -2.53 3.61 4.05
N ASN A 66 -3.30 3.56 5.13
CA ASN A 66 -3.94 4.71 5.76
C ASN A 66 -2.93 5.67 6.40
N ILE A 67 -1.77 5.18 6.87
CA ILE A 67 -0.68 6.04 7.35
C ILE A 67 0.01 6.78 6.20
N VAL A 68 0.27 6.11 5.08
CA VAL A 68 1.07 6.68 3.98
C VAL A 68 0.25 7.48 2.94
N ILE A 69 -1.09 7.46 3.01
CA ILE A 69 -1.94 8.15 2.03
C ILE A 69 -1.70 9.66 2.01
N SER A 70 -1.43 10.28 3.16
CA SER A 70 -1.11 11.71 3.21
C SER A 70 0.13 12.04 2.39
N ASP A 71 1.17 11.20 2.44
CA ASP A 71 2.38 11.39 1.65
C ASP A 71 2.13 11.23 0.15
N ILE A 72 1.31 10.24 -0.22
CA ILE A 72 0.93 9.99 -1.62
C ILE A 72 0.23 11.23 -2.18
N VAL A 73 -0.75 11.76 -1.44
CA VAL A 73 -1.52 12.95 -1.85
C VAL A 73 -0.62 14.19 -1.86
N ASP A 74 0.18 14.42 -0.83
CA ASP A 74 1.06 15.58 -0.74
C ASP A 74 2.10 15.60 -1.87
N LEU A 75 2.68 14.44 -2.21
CA LEU A 75 3.62 14.33 -3.32
C LEU A 75 2.95 14.63 -4.67
N SER A 76 1.69 14.22 -4.84
CA SER A 76 0.92 14.48 -6.07
C SER A 76 0.64 15.96 -6.34
N LEU A 77 0.80 16.84 -5.34
CA LEU A 77 0.67 18.28 -5.52
C LEU A 77 1.83 18.90 -6.30
N TYR A 78 2.99 18.23 -6.31
CA TYR A 78 4.23 18.77 -6.88
C TYR A 78 4.89 17.84 -7.90
N ALA A 79 4.42 16.58 -8.01
CA ALA A 79 4.89 15.57 -8.95
C ALA A 79 3.68 14.79 -9.52
N GLU A 80 3.94 13.89 -10.47
CA GLU A 80 2.91 12.96 -10.90
C GLU A 80 2.42 12.11 -9.71
N MET A 81 1.13 11.73 -9.72
CA MET A 81 0.53 10.85 -8.71
C MET A 81 1.32 9.54 -8.56
N PRO A 82 1.72 9.14 -7.34
CA PRO A 82 2.32 7.83 -7.11
C PRO A 82 1.36 6.69 -7.46
N GLU A 83 1.65 6.03 -8.59
CA GLU A 83 0.95 4.83 -9.05
C GLU A 83 1.92 3.65 -9.17
N PRO A 84 1.58 2.46 -8.65
CA PRO A 84 0.24 2.03 -8.24
C PRO A 84 -0.13 2.35 -6.78
N ALA A 85 0.65 3.14 -6.03
CA ALA A 85 0.41 3.33 -4.59
C ALA A 85 -1.00 3.86 -4.28
N PHE A 86 -1.45 4.87 -5.03
CA PHE A 86 -2.78 5.43 -4.85
C PHE A 86 -3.89 4.44 -5.20
N SER A 87 -3.77 3.72 -6.33
CA SER A 87 -4.72 2.67 -6.70
C SER A 87 -4.80 1.54 -5.64
N ILE A 88 -3.67 1.18 -5.03
CA ILE A 88 -3.62 0.16 -3.97
C ILE A 88 -4.33 0.67 -2.70
N TYR A 89 -4.08 1.92 -2.30
CA TYR A 89 -4.81 2.54 -1.20
C TYR A 89 -6.33 2.49 -1.42
N GLN A 90 -6.79 2.87 -2.62
CA GLN A 90 -8.22 2.82 -2.97
C GLN A 90 -8.82 1.42 -2.87
N ALA A 91 -8.05 0.38 -3.20
CA ALA A 91 -8.49 -1.00 -3.06
C ALA A 91 -8.68 -1.41 -1.58
N PHE A 92 -7.81 -0.94 -0.68
CA PHE A 92 -7.96 -1.15 0.76
C PHE A 92 -9.17 -0.38 1.31
N ASP A 93 -9.30 0.92 1.00
CA ASP A 93 -10.44 1.77 1.40
C ASP A 93 -11.79 1.15 0.98
N ALA A 94 -11.87 0.62 -0.25
CA ALA A 94 -13.08 -0.05 -0.73
C ALA A 94 -13.45 -1.32 0.05
N GLY A 95 -12.50 -1.95 0.75
CA GLY A 95 -12.70 -3.15 1.57
C GLY A 95 -12.99 -2.87 3.04
N GLU A 96 -13.02 -1.62 3.48
CA GLU A 96 -13.31 -1.28 4.89
C GLU A 96 -14.80 -1.47 5.25
N TYR A 97 -15.70 -1.43 4.27
CA TYR A 97 -17.15 -1.44 4.50
C TYR A 97 -17.92 -2.27 3.49
N TRP A 98 -19.07 -2.80 3.91
CA TRP A 98 -20.03 -3.42 3.01
C TRP A 98 -20.69 -2.35 2.14
N HIS A 99 -20.61 -2.53 0.82
CA HIS A 99 -21.28 -1.69 -0.14
C HIS A 99 -22.78 -2.02 -0.23
N SER A 100 -23.55 -1.10 -0.81
CA SER A 100 -24.99 -1.33 -0.99
C SER A 100 -25.23 -2.55 -1.89
N GLY A 101 -25.95 -3.55 -1.36
CA GLY A 101 -26.23 -4.80 -2.08
C GLY A 101 -25.21 -5.91 -1.85
N ASP A 102 -24.21 -5.70 -1.00
CA ASP A 102 -23.29 -6.75 -0.61
C ASP A 102 -23.94 -7.78 0.31
N ASP A 103 -23.50 -9.02 0.14
CA ASP A 103 -23.78 -10.10 1.07
C ASP A 103 -23.02 -9.86 2.38
N ARG A 104 -23.75 -9.95 3.51
CA ARG A 104 -23.20 -9.74 4.86
C ARG A 104 -22.42 -10.96 5.36
N GLU A 105 -22.49 -12.09 4.67
CA GLU A 105 -21.71 -13.29 5.00
C GLU A 105 -20.28 -13.23 4.43
N VAL A 106 -20.01 -12.32 3.49
CA VAL A 106 -18.69 -12.14 2.89
C VAL A 106 -18.03 -10.89 3.46
N PHE A 107 -16.78 -11.00 3.89
CA PHE A 107 -16.01 -9.83 4.33
C PHE A 107 -15.75 -8.88 3.16
N PRO A 108 -15.87 -7.56 3.33
CA PRO A 108 -15.76 -6.64 2.20
C PRO A 108 -14.37 -6.66 1.54
N TRP A 109 -13.29 -6.83 2.30
CA TRP A 109 -11.94 -6.97 1.73
C TRP A 109 -11.74 -8.23 0.87
N GLU A 110 -12.50 -9.30 1.11
CA GLU A 110 -12.48 -10.48 0.23
C GLU A 110 -13.21 -10.21 -1.09
N ARG A 111 -14.21 -9.33 -1.07
CA ARG A 111 -15.04 -8.99 -2.22
C ARG A 111 -14.48 -7.83 -3.06
N TRP A 112 -13.85 -6.85 -2.42
CA TRP A 112 -13.44 -5.58 -3.03
C TRP A 112 -11.92 -5.41 -3.07
N THR A 113 -11.23 -5.57 -1.93
CA THR A 113 -9.77 -5.38 -1.87
C THR A 113 -9.01 -6.47 -2.63
N ARG A 114 -9.25 -7.75 -2.31
CA ARG A 114 -8.48 -8.87 -2.88
C ARG A 114 -8.53 -8.90 -4.42
N PRO A 115 -9.71 -8.86 -5.08
CA PRO A 115 -9.75 -8.93 -6.54
C PRO A 115 -9.06 -7.74 -7.22
N GLU A 116 -9.16 -6.54 -6.63
CA GLU A 116 -8.57 -5.34 -7.18
C GLU A 116 -7.04 -5.33 -7.03
N LEU A 117 -6.52 -5.75 -5.88
CA LEU A 117 -5.08 -5.92 -5.68
C LEU A 117 -4.50 -6.99 -6.63
N GLU A 118 -5.20 -8.11 -6.85
CA GLU A 118 -4.79 -9.11 -7.84
C GLU A 118 -4.76 -8.54 -9.27
N ARG A 119 -5.69 -7.65 -9.62
CA ARG A 119 -5.68 -6.95 -10.92
C ARG A 119 -4.46 -6.03 -11.02
N ILE A 120 -4.26 -5.14 -10.04
CA ILE A 120 -3.14 -4.19 -10.01
C ILE A 120 -1.79 -4.92 -10.05
N LEU A 121 -1.60 -5.95 -9.23
CA LEU A 121 -0.33 -6.70 -9.17
C LEU A 121 -0.02 -7.44 -10.48
N ARG A 122 -1.05 -7.90 -11.21
CA ARG A 122 -0.87 -8.48 -12.56
C ARG A 122 -0.41 -7.45 -13.58
N GLU A 123 -0.90 -6.21 -13.48
CA GLU A 123 -0.51 -5.12 -14.39
C GLU A 123 0.92 -4.63 -14.12
N VAL A 124 1.35 -4.64 -12.85
CA VAL A 124 2.69 -4.20 -12.44
C VAL A 124 3.77 -5.27 -12.70
N GLY A 125 3.42 -6.55 -12.59
CA GLY A 125 4.31 -7.68 -12.81
C GLY A 125 4.32 -8.24 -14.24
N GLY A 126 3.48 -7.70 -15.13
CA GLY A 126 3.37 -8.07 -16.54
C GLY A 126 4.41 -7.44 -17.43
#